data_AF-A0AAT9WAW4-F1
#
_entry.id   AF-A0AAT9WAW4-F1
#
_cell.length_a   1.000
_cell.length_b   1.000
_cell.length_c   1.000
_cell.angle_alpha   90.00
_cell.angle_beta   90.00
_cell.angle_gamma   90.00
#
_symmetry.space_group_name_H-M   'P 1'
#
loop_
_entity.id
_entity.type
_entity.pdbx_description
1 polymer ?
#
loop_
_entity_poly.entity_id
_entity_poly.type
_entity_poly.pdbx_seq_one_letter_code
_entity_poly.pdbx_strand_id
1 'polypeptide(L)' 'MTTHYILQAADGRMVTNDRERGASLTRISGLCYVWDSKEMAERELPAYQAILGTPLTVQIRVTSSLIRSLRSP' A
#
# COMPACT_ATOMS: atom_id res chain seq x y z
N MET A 1 -8.66 -15.23 -0.08
CA MET A 1 -8.28 -13.91 0.48
C MET A 1 -6.82 -13.71 0.16
N THR A 2 -6.46 -12.61 -0.50
CA THR A 2 -5.05 -12.35 -0.78
C THR A 2 -4.56 -11.33 0.23
N THR A 3 -3.58 -11.74 1.03
CA THR A 3 -2.91 -10.85 1.99
C THR A 3 -1.85 -10.07 1.24
N HIS A 4 -1.96 -8.76 1.27
CA HIS A 4 -0.95 -7.86 0.75
C HIS A 4 -0.37 -7.03 1.90
N TYR A 5 0.77 -6.41 1.65
CA TYR A 5 1.44 -5.52 2.59
C TYR A 5 1.50 -4.14 1.97
N ILE A 6 1.40 -3.10 2.78
CA ILE A 6 1.48 -1.69 2.36
C ILE A 6 2.45 -0.95 3.25
N LEU A 7 3.00 0.15 2.75
CA LEU A 7 3.72 1.12 3.55
C LEU A 7 2.79 2.27 3.92
N GLN A 8 2.59 2.49 5.22
CA GLN A 8 1.68 3.50 5.76
C GLN A 8 2.39 4.45 6.71
N ALA A 9 2.17 5.75 6.52
CA ALA A 9 2.59 6.80 7.43
C ALA A 9 1.68 6.87 8.66
N ALA A 10 2.16 7.50 9.73
CA ALA A 10 1.41 7.64 10.99
C ALA A 10 0.06 8.36 10.83
N ASP A 11 -0.11 9.20 9.81
CA ASP A 11 -1.35 9.92 9.51
C ASP A 11 -2.34 9.13 8.64
N GLY A 12 -2.06 7.85 8.41
CA GLY A 12 -2.89 6.92 7.67
C GLY A 12 -2.71 6.97 6.15
N ARG A 13 -1.87 7.87 5.60
CA ARG A 13 -1.56 7.87 4.16
C ARG A 13 -0.64 6.71 3.78
N MET A 14 -0.81 6.21 2.57
CA MET A 14 -0.12 5.04 2.04
C MET A 14 0.78 5.44 0.87
N VAL A 15 1.88 4.72 0.70
CA VAL A 15 2.78 4.93 -0.43
C VAL A 15 2.07 4.64 -1.75
N THR A 16 2.28 5.53 -2.71
CA THR A 16 1.87 5.42 -4.12
C THR A 16 2.98 5.99 -5.00
N ASN A 17 2.81 5.92 -6.30
CA ASN A 17 3.68 6.59 -7.25
C ASN A 17 2.84 7.43 -8.20
N ASP A 18 3.08 8.73 -8.11
CA ASP A 18 2.54 9.70 -9.03
C ASP A 18 3.49 9.80 -10.23
N ARG A 19 2.98 9.66 -11.46
CA ARG A 19 3.84 9.64 -12.65
C ARG A 19 4.59 10.95 -12.90
N GLU A 20 4.11 12.06 -12.34
CA GLU A 20 4.71 13.38 -12.52
C GLU A 20 5.64 13.73 -11.36
N ARG A 21 5.38 13.20 -10.16
CA ARG A 21 6.08 13.57 -8.91
C ARG A 21 6.92 12.45 -8.30
N GLY A 22 6.81 11.24 -8.80
CA GLY A 22 7.44 10.04 -8.23
C GLY A 22 6.71 9.53 -6.98
N ALA A 23 7.46 8.89 -6.08
CA ALA A 23 6.90 8.32 -4.86
C ALA A 23 6.17 9.41 -4.05
N SER A 24 4.93 9.14 -3.67
CA SER A 24 4.04 10.07 -2.99
C SER A 24 3.16 9.34 -1.98
N LEU A 25 2.39 10.09 -1.18
CA LEU A 25 1.47 9.57 -0.17
C LEU A 25 0.02 9.83 -0.56
N THR A 26 -0.83 8.81 -0.48
CA THR A 26 -2.26 8.90 -0.82
C THR A 26 -3.14 8.30 0.27
N ARG A 27 -4.37 8.80 0.40
CA ARG A 27 -5.43 8.15 1.19
C ARG A 27 -6.27 7.18 0.35
N ILE A 28 -6.11 7.18 -0.97
CA ILE A 28 -6.91 6.38 -1.89
C ILE A 28 -6.34 4.96 -1.91
N SER A 29 -7.10 4.02 -1.37
CA SER A 29 -6.73 2.61 -1.25
C SER A 29 -6.42 1.94 -2.59
N GLY A 30 -7.16 2.27 -3.65
CA GLY A 30 -6.98 1.68 -4.98
C GLY A 30 -5.74 2.18 -5.73
N LEU A 31 -5.03 3.16 -5.19
CA LEU A 31 -3.82 3.74 -5.81
C LEU A 31 -2.55 3.45 -5.02
N CYS A 32 -2.65 2.81 -3.84
CA CYS A 32 -1.46 2.52 -3.05
C CYS A 32 -0.68 1.35 -3.63
N TYR A 33 0.63 1.35 -3.39
CA TYR A 33 1.45 0.17 -3.65
C TYR A 33 1.18 -0.92 -2.63
N VAL A 34 1.19 -2.13 -3.16
CA VAL A 34 1.00 -3.38 -2.43
C VAL A 34 2.16 -4.30 -2.75
N TRP A 35 2.62 -5.02 -1.73
CA TRP A 35 3.62 -6.06 -1.85
C TRP A 35 3.00 -7.40 -1.48
N ASP A 36 3.46 -8.48 -2.12
CA ASP A 36 2.96 -9.84 -1.91
C ASP A 36 3.48 -10.47 -0.61
N SER A 37 4.61 -9.98 -0.08
CA SER A 37 5.17 -10.44 1.19
C SER A 37 5.62 -9.29 2.09
N LYS A 38 5.68 -9.58 3.40
CA LYS A 38 6.15 -8.64 4.41
C LYS A 38 7.60 -8.26 4.18
N GLU A 39 8.44 -9.25 3.86
CA GLU A 39 9.88 -9.11 3.66
C GLU A 39 10.17 -8.19 2.47
N MET A 40 9.38 -8.26 1.40
CA MET A 40 9.50 -7.34 0.26
C MET A 40 9.16 -5.90 0.67
N ALA A 41 8.08 -5.70 1.42
CA ALA A 41 7.71 -4.38 1.92
C ALA A 41 8.79 -3.81 2.87
N GLU A 42 9.34 -4.64 3.76
CA GLU A 42 10.42 -4.25 4.69
C GLU A 42 11.72 -3.91 3.96
N ARG A 43 12.03 -4.60 2.86
CA ARG A 43 13.20 -4.31 2.02
C ARG A 43 13.11 -2.95 1.34
N GLU A 44 11.91 -2.56 0.90
CA GLU A 44 11.66 -1.30 0.21
C GLU A 44 11.41 -0.13 1.18
N LEU A 45 10.99 -0.42 2.41
CA LEU A 45 10.72 0.55 3.48
C LEU A 45 11.78 1.67 3.60
N PRO A 46 13.10 1.38 3.75
CA PRO A 46 14.10 2.43 3.92
C PRO A 46 14.21 3.36 2.71
N ALA A 47 14.01 2.84 1.48
CA ALA A 47 14.06 3.66 0.27
C ALA A 47 12.89 4.65 0.22
N TYR A 48 11.66 4.19 0.51
CA TYR A 48 10.49 5.07 0.53
C TYR A 48 10.52 6.06 1.69
N GLN A 49 11.05 5.68 2.86
CA GLN A 49 11.25 6.63 3.96
C GLN A 49 12.23 7.74 3.59
N ALA A 50 13.33 7.39 2.90
CA ALA A 50 14.33 8.37 2.45
C ALA A 50 13.75 9.33 1.39
N ILE A 51 12.98 8.80 0.42
CA ILE A 51 12.38 9.62 -0.65
C ILE A 51 11.29 10.55 -0.11
N LEU A 52 10.44 10.05 0.79
CA LEU A 52 9.29 10.81 1.30
C LEU A 52 9.61 11.66 2.53
N GLY A 53 10.81 11.51 3.11
CA GLY A 53 11.20 12.17 4.37
C GLY A 53 10.23 11.89 5.52
N THR A 54 9.50 10.78 5.46
CA THR A 54 8.37 10.49 6.37
C THR A 54 8.57 9.10 6.97
N PRO A 55 8.41 8.92 8.30
CA PRO A 55 8.38 7.61 8.92
C PRO A 55 7.23 6.76 8.37
N LEU A 56 7.54 5.54 7.92
CA LEU A 56 6.57 4.59 7.38
C LEU A 56 6.60 3.31 8.20
N THR A 57 5.50 2.56 8.17
CA THR A 57 5.38 1.24 8.77
C THR A 57 4.79 0.26 7.78
N VAL A 58 5.21 -1.00 7.86
CA VAL A 58 4.59 -2.08 7.07
C VAL A 58 3.28 -2.48 7.73
N GLN A 59 2.18 -2.41 6.99
CA GLN A 59 0.85 -2.77 7.45
C GLN A 59 0.28 -3.90 6.60
N ILE A 60 -0.48 -4.79 7.24
CA ILE A 60 -1.15 -5.88 6.55
C ILE A 60 -2.46 -5.35 5.96
N ARG A 61 -2.66 -5.61 4.66
CA ARG A 61 -3.88 -5.30 3.94
C ARG A 61 -4.48 -6.57 3.35
N VAL A 62 -5.61 -6.99 3.89
CA VAL A 62 -6.38 -8.09 3.32
C VAL A 62 -7.27 -7.51 2.22
N THR A 63 -7.04 -7.89 0.97
CA THR A 63 -7.97 -7.58 -0.12
C THR A 63 -8.92 -8.77 -0.29
N SER A 64 -10.19 -8.53 0.02
CA SER A 64 -11.25 -9.51 -0.18
C SER A 64 -11.60 -9.55 -1.66
N SER A 65 -11.12 -10.56 -2.40
CA SER A 65 -11.59 -10.86 -3.77
C SER A 65 -13.05 -11.34 -3.84
N LEU A 66 -13.85 -11.11 -2.79
CA LEU A 66 -15.14 -11.77 -2.56
C LEU A 66 -16.26 -10.77 -2.23
N ILE A 67 -16.53 -9.76 -3.07
CA ILE A 67 -17.88 -9.16 -3.13
C ILE A 67 -18.20 -8.62 -4.55
N ARG A 68 -18.26 -9.48 -5.57
CA ARG A 68 -19.22 -9.31 -6.69
C ARG A 68 -19.47 -10.60 -7.45
N SER A 69 -19.69 -11.70 -6.75
CA SER A 69 -20.65 -12.69 -7.26
C SER A 69 -22.02 -12.26 -6.74
N LEU A 70 -22.51 -11.13 -7.27
CA LEU A 70 -23.94 -10.83 -7.18
C LEU A 70 -24.60 -11.85 -8.08
N ARG A 71 -24.94 -12.99 -7.47
CA ARG A 71 -25.79 -14.01 -8.03
C ARG A 71 -27.09 -13.28 -8.43
N SER A 72 -27.34 -13.23 -9.74
CA SER A 72 -28.63 -12.84 -10.30
C SER A 72 -29.74 -13.67 -9.64
N PRO A 73 -30.81 -13.03 -9.15
CA PRO A 73 -32.16 -13.49 -9.40
C PRO A 73 -32.68 -12.90 -10.72
#